data_AF-W2ZFZ5-F1
#
_entry.id   AF-W2ZFZ5-F1
#
_cell.length_a   1.000
_cell.length_b   1.000
_cell.length_c   1.000
_cell.angle_alpha   90.00
_cell.angle_beta   90.00
_cell.angle_gamma   90.00
#
_symmetry.space_group_name_H-M   'P 1'
#
loop_
_entity.id
_entity.type
_entity.pdbx_description
1 polymer ?
#
loop_
_entity_poly.entity_id
_entity_poly.type
_entity_poly.pdbx_seq_one_letter_code
_entity_poly.pdbx_strand_id
1 'polypeptide(L)'
;MDIVTTSNFHATLLPGLVSVVFVPAEHIRHGSWPLLNHVCRSKQTEIFSIVSDREGTTLFMDPSGIDMFKRAGMEDFITVAPQSWRAIQIHLGPMVAEFPGVVSFLSKLLADDHISILNMSTYDTDVIFVQELHLEAAISCLQSKLSRGLHGLKEAKDAENALSDREISPNDAAESSGETVSASRVGDGQYLTVYPDSLVLVRLQKDALRASAYGLTQLVLLSTGSASTEGDGEPLGETEEMSFWCLCETAEEVSLIMDERCLPSFEKESLIVSPDRWRAIKLSGRAYGFDETGVVAVMSGCTTDAQVLNVSCFGSNVAFVLDDMLNDAIETLCSSLDISRVER
;
A
#
# COMPACT_ATOMS: atom_id res chain seq x y z
N MET A 1 3.57 -13.39 16.94
CA MET A 1 4.93 -13.82 17.37
C MET A 1 5.83 -12.62 17.18
N ASP A 2 6.53 -12.20 18.23
CA ASP A 2 7.39 -11.02 18.13
C ASP A 2 8.64 -11.38 17.33
N ILE A 3 8.88 -10.66 16.23
CA ILE A 3 10.02 -10.85 15.36
C ILE A 3 11.21 -10.04 15.90
N VAL A 4 10.97 -8.77 16.21
CA VAL A 4 11.96 -7.85 16.79
C VAL A 4 11.23 -6.91 17.75
N THR A 5 11.75 -6.80 18.98
CA THR A 5 11.27 -5.84 19.98
C THR A 5 12.46 -5.03 20.49
N THR A 6 12.44 -3.73 20.24
CA THR A 6 13.39 -2.76 20.79
C THR A 6 12.61 -1.64 21.50
N SER A 7 13.30 -0.70 22.14
CA SER A 7 12.64 0.43 22.82
C SER A 7 11.84 1.34 21.88
N ASN A 8 12.19 1.38 20.59
CA ASN A 8 11.65 2.34 19.61
C ASN A 8 10.95 1.66 18.43
N PHE A 9 11.07 0.34 18.30
CA PHE A 9 10.64 -0.42 17.14
C PHE A 9 10.11 -1.78 17.57
N HIS A 10 8.94 -2.15 17.07
CA HIS A 10 8.32 -3.44 17.33
C HIS A 10 7.80 -4.03 16.02
N ALA A 11 8.20 -5.26 15.70
CA ALA A 11 7.70 -6.01 14.56
C ALA A 11 7.10 -7.34 15.03
N THR A 12 5.86 -7.58 14.63
CA THR A 12 5.07 -8.76 15.03
C THR A 12 4.60 -9.51 13.80
N LEU A 13 4.84 -10.81 13.78
CA LEU A 13 4.18 -11.71 12.83
C LEU A 13 2.72 -11.90 13.26
N LEU A 14 1.80 -11.47 12.39
CA LEU A 14 0.38 -11.73 12.56
C LEU A 14 0.07 -13.20 12.24
N PRO A 15 -0.89 -13.81 12.96
CA PRO A 15 -1.29 -15.18 12.73
C PRO A 15 -2.10 -15.32 11.44
N GLY A 16 -2.04 -16.52 10.84
CA GLY A 16 -2.81 -16.86 9.65
C GLY A 16 -2.10 -16.61 8.33
N LEU A 17 -2.67 -17.18 7.28
CA LEU A 17 -2.29 -16.95 5.90
C LEU A 17 -3.16 -15.83 5.32
N VAL A 18 -2.62 -15.12 4.34
CA VAL A 18 -3.32 -14.08 3.60
C VAL A 18 -3.33 -14.44 2.12
N SER A 19 -4.49 -14.35 1.50
CA SER A 19 -4.68 -14.40 0.06
C SER A 19 -4.89 -12.99 -0.48
N VAL A 20 -4.27 -12.70 -1.62
CA VAL A 20 -4.46 -11.45 -2.35
C VAL A 20 -5.43 -11.72 -3.49
N VAL A 21 -6.53 -10.98 -3.55
CA VAL A 21 -7.60 -11.18 -4.53
C VAL A 21 -7.93 -9.86 -5.21
N PHE A 22 -8.21 -9.90 -6.50
CA PHE A 22 -8.64 -8.77 -7.28
C PHE A 22 -10.05 -8.98 -7.82
N VAL A 23 -10.86 -7.93 -7.74
CA VAL A 23 -12.20 -7.84 -8.33
C VAL A 23 -12.18 -6.67 -9.31
N PRO A 24 -12.34 -6.90 -10.63
CA PRO A 24 -12.39 -5.83 -11.62
C PRO A 24 -13.52 -4.83 -11.37
N ALA A 25 -13.31 -3.56 -11.75
CA ALA A 25 -14.27 -2.47 -11.55
C ALA A 25 -15.68 -2.80 -12.07
N GLU A 26 -15.80 -3.45 -13.23
CA GLU A 26 -17.08 -3.85 -13.85
C GLU A 26 -17.88 -4.86 -12.99
N HIS A 27 -17.21 -5.57 -12.10
CA HIS A 27 -17.81 -6.61 -11.26
C HIS A 27 -18.04 -6.17 -9.81
N ILE A 28 -17.62 -4.96 -9.43
CA ILE A 28 -17.80 -4.45 -8.05
C ILE A 28 -19.26 -4.36 -7.64
N ARG A 29 -20.16 -3.89 -8.51
CA ARG A 29 -21.60 -3.83 -8.19
C ARG A 29 -22.20 -5.21 -8.00
N HIS A 30 -21.85 -6.15 -8.86
CA HIS A 30 -22.26 -7.55 -8.74
C HIS A 30 -21.68 -8.20 -7.47
N GLY A 31 -20.45 -7.84 -7.11
CA GLY A 31 -19.74 -8.26 -5.90
C GLY A 31 -19.92 -7.39 -4.69
N SER A 32 -20.92 -6.52 -4.67
CA SER A 32 -21.18 -5.63 -3.53
C SER A 32 -21.47 -6.42 -2.26
N TRP A 33 -22.26 -7.49 -2.34
CA TRP A 33 -22.57 -8.31 -1.17
C TRP A 33 -21.33 -8.94 -0.50
N PRO A 34 -20.44 -9.68 -1.19
CA PRO A 34 -19.25 -10.23 -0.55
C PRO A 34 -18.31 -9.12 -0.08
N LEU A 35 -18.12 -8.03 -0.83
CA LEU A 35 -17.28 -6.89 -0.43
C LEU A 35 -17.79 -6.22 0.86
N LEU A 36 -19.07 -5.87 0.92
CA LEU A 36 -19.70 -5.27 2.09
C LEU A 36 -19.66 -6.21 3.30
N ASN A 37 -19.82 -7.51 3.08
CA ASN A 37 -19.73 -8.49 4.15
C ASN A 37 -18.27 -8.77 4.57
N HIS A 38 -17.27 -8.27 3.85
CA HIS A 38 -15.87 -8.23 4.30
C HIS A 38 -15.56 -6.94 5.06
N VAL A 39 -16.11 -5.80 4.62
CA VAL A 39 -15.87 -4.49 5.23
C VAL A 39 -16.70 -4.26 6.50
N CYS A 40 -17.98 -4.67 6.49
CA CYS A 40 -18.93 -4.46 7.59
C CYS A 40 -19.06 -5.69 8.50
N ARG A 41 -17.98 -6.46 8.68
CA ARG A 41 -17.99 -7.75 9.37
C ARG A 41 -18.42 -7.66 10.83
N SER A 42 -19.04 -8.76 11.30
CA SER A 42 -19.36 -8.94 12.72
C SER A 42 -18.27 -9.66 13.52
N LYS A 43 -17.39 -10.41 12.83
CA LYS A 43 -16.25 -11.10 13.44
C LYS A 43 -14.98 -10.40 13.02
N GLN A 44 -14.17 -10.01 14.00
CA GLN A 44 -12.84 -9.46 13.78
C GLN A 44 -11.95 -10.52 13.13
N THR A 45 -11.15 -10.06 12.17
CA THR A 45 -10.05 -10.83 11.60
C THR A 45 -8.73 -10.32 12.15
N GLU A 46 -7.72 -11.18 12.12
CA GLU A 46 -6.36 -10.82 12.52
C GLU A 46 -5.77 -9.76 11.57
N ILE A 47 -6.07 -9.90 10.28
CA ILE A 47 -5.74 -8.93 9.23
C ILE A 47 -6.79 -8.99 8.11
N PHE A 48 -7.25 -7.83 7.69
CA PHE A 48 -8.05 -7.63 6.48
C PHE A 48 -7.67 -6.30 5.86
N SER A 49 -7.48 -6.25 4.55
CA SER A 49 -7.30 -4.98 3.86
C SER A 49 -8.04 -4.97 2.53
N ILE A 50 -8.50 -3.80 2.13
CA ILE A 50 -9.17 -3.55 0.86
C ILE A 50 -8.60 -2.26 0.29
N VAL A 51 -8.26 -2.29 -1.00
CA VAL A 51 -7.78 -1.14 -1.76
C VAL A 51 -8.62 -1.06 -3.00
N SER A 52 -9.34 0.04 -3.18
CA SER A 52 -10.16 0.26 -4.36
C SER A 52 -9.63 1.45 -5.14
N ASP A 53 -9.49 1.26 -6.43
CA ASP A 53 -9.18 2.31 -7.39
C ASP A 53 -10.04 2.17 -8.65
N ARG A 54 -9.70 2.93 -9.70
CA ARG A 54 -10.43 2.94 -10.97
C ARG A 54 -10.36 1.62 -11.76
N GLU A 55 -9.37 0.77 -11.50
CA GLU A 55 -9.22 -0.52 -12.18
C GLU A 55 -10.00 -1.62 -11.47
N GLY A 56 -10.14 -1.51 -10.16
CA GLY A 56 -10.95 -2.43 -9.38
C GLY A 56 -10.58 -2.42 -7.90
N THR A 57 -10.87 -3.53 -7.24
CA THR A 57 -10.64 -3.70 -5.81
C THR A 57 -9.67 -4.85 -5.55
N THR A 58 -8.58 -4.54 -4.86
CA THR A 58 -7.64 -5.51 -4.28
C THR A 58 -8.01 -5.81 -2.84
N LEU A 59 -8.01 -7.08 -2.45
CA LEU A 59 -8.35 -7.58 -1.13
C LEU A 59 -7.18 -8.39 -0.58
N PHE A 60 -6.82 -8.13 0.67
CA PHE A 60 -5.92 -8.93 1.48
C PHE A 60 -6.76 -9.57 2.57
N MET A 61 -6.99 -10.87 2.49
CA MET A 61 -7.92 -11.55 3.42
C MET A 61 -7.49 -12.97 3.71
N ASP A 62 -8.02 -13.52 4.80
CA ASP A 62 -7.93 -14.95 5.09
C ASP A 62 -8.45 -15.78 3.88
N PRO A 63 -7.79 -16.89 3.52
CA PRO A 63 -8.20 -17.73 2.38
C PRO A 63 -9.66 -18.19 2.42
N SER A 64 -10.26 -18.39 3.61
CA SER A 64 -11.70 -18.73 3.74
C SER A 64 -12.63 -17.59 3.31
N GLY A 65 -12.13 -16.36 3.19
CA GLY A 65 -12.85 -15.23 2.61
C GLY A 65 -13.24 -15.46 1.15
N ILE A 66 -12.43 -16.21 0.40
CA ILE A 66 -12.70 -16.53 -1.01
C ILE A 66 -14.02 -17.31 -1.15
N ASP A 67 -14.38 -18.15 -0.18
CA ASP A 67 -15.63 -18.90 -0.20
C ASP A 67 -16.87 -18.01 -0.23
N MET A 68 -16.79 -16.77 0.26
CA MET A 68 -17.90 -15.80 0.14
C MET A 68 -18.14 -15.39 -1.31
N PHE A 69 -17.08 -15.17 -2.08
CA PHE A 69 -17.17 -14.88 -3.51
C PHE A 69 -17.72 -16.08 -4.28
N LYS A 70 -17.27 -17.30 -3.94
CA LYS A 70 -17.80 -18.54 -4.54
C LYS A 70 -19.30 -18.71 -4.29
N ARG A 71 -19.75 -18.49 -3.04
CA ARG A 71 -21.18 -18.53 -2.70
C ARG A 71 -22.00 -17.46 -3.39
N ALA A 72 -21.39 -16.32 -3.70
CA ALA A 72 -22.01 -15.25 -4.47
C ALA A 72 -22.00 -15.51 -5.99
N GLY A 73 -21.44 -16.63 -6.46
CA GLY A 73 -21.32 -16.93 -7.90
C GLY A 73 -20.25 -16.12 -8.60
N MET A 74 -19.24 -15.63 -7.88
CA MET A 74 -18.20 -14.74 -8.40
C MET A 74 -16.84 -15.42 -8.66
N GLU A 75 -16.77 -16.75 -8.62
CA GLU A 75 -15.50 -17.47 -8.77
C GLU A 75 -14.77 -17.15 -10.08
N ASP A 76 -15.52 -16.97 -11.18
CA ASP A 76 -14.97 -16.65 -12.50
C ASP A 76 -14.68 -15.16 -12.72
N PHE A 77 -15.08 -14.29 -11.78
CA PHE A 77 -14.94 -12.83 -11.88
C PHE A 77 -13.86 -12.26 -10.95
N ILE A 78 -13.20 -13.11 -10.16
CA ILE A 78 -12.12 -12.70 -9.27
C ILE A 78 -10.80 -13.32 -9.72
N THR A 79 -9.72 -12.60 -9.52
CA THR A 79 -8.36 -13.12 -9.73
C THR A 79 -7.71 -13.33 -8.38
N VAL A 80 -7.30 -14.55 -8.08
CA VAL A 80 -6.59 -14.88 -6.83
C VAL A 80 -5.10 -15.02 -7.15
N ALA A 81 -4.25 -14.33 -6.39
CA ALA A 81 -2.82 -14.49 -6.47
C ALA A 81 -2.43 -15.94 -6.12
N PRO A 82 -1.54 -16.60 -6.89
CA PRO A 82 -1.19 -17.99 -6.64
C PRO A 82 -0.36 -18.16 -5.36
N GLN A 83 0.34 -17.11 -4.92
CA GLN A 83 1.15 -17.12 -3.70
C GLN A 83 0.28 -16.96 -2.44
N SER A 84 0.68 -17.64 -1.38
CA SER A 84 0.17 -17.42 -0.02
C SER A 84 1.09 -16.46 0.73
N TRP A 85 0.51 -15.55 1.50
CA TRP A 85 1.22 -14.45 2.14
C TRP A 85 1.11 -14.49 3.66
N ARG A 86 2.06 -13.82 4.32
CA ARG A 86 2.10 -13.60 5.77
C ARG A 86 2.28 -12.13 6.05
N ALA A 87 1.55 -11.64 7.04
CA ALA A 87 1.60 -10.25 7.43
C ALA A 87 2.54 -10.05 8.62
N ILE A 88 3.50 -9.14 8.46
CA ILE A 88 4.38 -8.64 9.51
C ILE A 88 3.91 -7.21 9.79
N GLN A 89 3.36 -6.98 10.98
CA GLN A 89 2.95 -5.65 11.42
C GLN A 89 4.13 -4.98 12.12
N ILE A 90 4.42 -3.74 11.72
CA ILE A 90 5.54 -2.96 12.19
C ILE A 90 5.01 -1.69 12.86
N HIS A 91 5.26 -1.57 14.15
CA HIS A 91 4.98 -0.36 14.92
C HIS A 91 6.15 0.58 14.78
N LEU A 92 5.90 1.68 14.08
CA LEU A 92 6.90 2.71 13.84
C LEU A 92 6.97 3.74 14.97
N GLY A 93 6.00 3.81 15.89
CA GLY A 93 6.07 4.63 17.11
C GLY A 93 6.59 6.07 16.86
N PRO A 94 7.41 6.66 17.76
CA PRO A 94 8.05 7.95 17.52
C PRO A 94 9.15 7.90 16.43
N MET A 95 9.51 6.71 15.91
CA MET A 95 10.56 6.54 14.92
C MET A 95 10.24 7.22 13.60
N VAL A 96 8.97 7.33 13.19
CA VAL A 96 8.59 8.03 11.95
C VAL A 96 9.07 9.49 11.97
N ALA A 97 8.92 10.15 13.12
CA ALA A 97 9.35 11.53 13.30
C ALA A 97 10.89 11.65 13.37
N GLU A 98 11.58 10.64 13.90
CA GLU A 98 13.03 10.62 14.05
C GLU A 98 13.76 10.09 12.79
N PHE A 99 13.06 9.34 11.94
CA PHE A 99 13.59 8.66 10.76
C PHE A 99 12.56 8.61 9.61
N PRO A 100 12.38 9.73 8.90
CA PRO A 100 11.61 9.75 7.66
C PRO A 100 12.17 8.74 6.63
N GLY A 101 11.27 8.10 5.88
CA GLY A 101 11.62 7.10 4.87
C GLY A 101 11.91 5.69 5.41
N VAL A 102 11.48 5.38 6.64
CA VAL A 102 11.61 4.02 7.22
C VAL A 102 11.03 2.93 6.33
N VAL A 103 9.87 3.18 5.69
CA VAL A 103 9.22 2.23 4.78
C VAL A 103 10.09 1.94 3.57
N SER A 104 10.66 2.97 2.94
CA SER A 104 11.59 2.82 1.80
C SER A 104 12.81 2.01 2.21
N PHE A 105 13.40 2.32 3.36
CA PHE A 105 14.57 1.62 3.88
C PHE A 105 14.29 0.13 4.16
N LEU A 106 13.22 -0.18 4.90
CA LEU A 106 12.84 -1.57 5.19
C LEU A 106 12.53 -2.36 3.91
N SER A 107 11.84 -1.71 2.97
CA SER A 107 11.51 -2.32 1.68
C SER A 107 12.76 -2.58 0.84
N LYS A 108 13.74 -1.68 0.89
CA LYS A 108 15.02 -1.85 0.20
C LYS A 108 15.85 -2.98 0.80
N LEU A 109 15.92 -3.06 2.13
CA LEU A 109 16.59 -4.17 2.82
C LEU A 109 16.07 -5.54 2.40
N LEU A 110 14.75 -5.69 2.30
CA LEU A 110 14.13 -6.93 1.85
C LEU A 110 14.37 -7.16 0.34
N ALA A 111 14.35 -6.10 -0.47
CA ALA A 111 14.62 -6.20 -1.90
C ALA A 111 16.06 -6.61 -2.22
N ASP A 112 17.05 -6.13 -1.45
CA ASP A 112 18.47 -6.48 -1.58
C ASP A 112 18.70 -7.97 -1.32
N ASP A 113 17.91 -8.57 -0.42
CA ASP A 113 17.90 -10.01 -0.15
C ASP A 113 16.96 -10.78 -1.11
N HIS A 114 16.49 -10.14 -2.18
CA HIS A 114 15.58 -10.69 -3.20
C HIS A 114 14.24 -11.20 -2.66
N ILE A 115 13.72 -10.54 -1.62
CA ILE A 115 12.42 -10.86 -1.02
C ILE A 115 11.38 -9.89 -1.58
N SER A 116 10.42 -10.42 -2.34
CA SER A 116 9.27 -9.65 -2.80
C SER A 116 8.29 -9.38 -1.67
N ILE A 117 7.77 -8.15 -1.62
CA ILE A 117 6.86 -7.68 -0.60
C ILE A 117 5.69 -6.91 -1.19
N LEU A 118 4.58 -6.92 -0.46
CA LEU A 118 3.50 -5.94 -0.62
C LEU A 118 3.42 -5.13 0.68
N ASN A 119 3.16 -3.83 0.58
CA ASN A 119 3.05 -2.95 1.74
C ASN A 119 1.64 -2.38 1.90
N MET A 120 1.24 -2.17 3.16
CA MET A 120 0.03 -1.48 3.55
C MET A 120 0.33 -0.59 4.76
N SER A 121 0.57 0.68 4.51
CA SER A 121 0.67 1.69 5.56
C SER A 121 -0.70 1.95 6.19
N THR A 122 -0.73 2.05 7.51
CA THR A 122 -1.95 2.29 8.30
C THR A 122 -1.82 3.59 9.10
N TYR A 123 -2.71 3.82 10.07
CA TYR A 123 -2.70 5.05 10.85
C TYR A 123 -1.55 5.07 11.86
N ASP A 124 -1.33 3.95 12.57
CA ASP A 124 -0.28 3.83 13.58
C ASP A 124 0.88 2.89 13.18
N THR A 125 0.71 2.06 12.14
CA THR A 125 1.64 0.97 11.79
C THR A 125 1.87 0.84 10.29
N ASP A 126 2.81 -0.03 9.92
CA ASP A 126 2.98 -0.50 8.55
C ASP A 126 2.87 -2.03 8.53
N VAL A 127 2.08 -2.56 7.60
CA VAL A 127 1.94 -4.01 7.41
C VAL A 127 2.69 -4.41 6.15
N ILE A 128 3.73 -5.23 6.32
CA ILE A 128 4.48 -5.83 5.21
C ILE A 128 3.97 -7.25 5.01
N PHE A 129 3.50 -7.55 3.80
CA PHE A 129 3.18 -8.91 3.38
C PHE A 129 4.38 -9.53 2.68
N VAL A 130 4.78 -10.71 3.16
CA VAL A 130 5.83 -11.53 2.56
C VAL A 130 5.23 -12.86 2.10
N GLN A 131 5.74 -13.42 1.02
CA GLN A 131 5.32 -14.76 0.60
C GLN A 131 5.68 -15.78 1.70
N GLU A 132 4.79 -16.73 2.01
CA GLU A 132 4.98 -17.74 3.08
C GLU A 132 6.31 -18.50 2.90
N LEU A 133 6.68 -18.81 1.65
CA LEU A 133 7.92 -19.53 1.34
C LEU A 133 9.20 -18.72 1.64
N HIS A 134 9.10 -17.39 1.73
CA HIS A 134 10.20 -16.47 2.05
C HIS A 134 10.13 -15.92 3.47
N LEU A 135 9.16 -16.35 4.29
CA LEU A 135 8.94 -15.80 5.63
C LEU A 135 10.20 -15.89 6.51
N GLU A 136 10.83 -17.05 6.60
CA GLU A 136 11.99 -17.26 7.46
C GLU A 136 13.20 -16.42 7.03
N ALA A 137 13.38 -16.24 5.71
CA ALA A 137 14.40 -15.37 5.16
C ALA A 137 14.11 -13.91 5.51
N ALA A 138 12.85 -13.46 5.38
CA ALA A 138 12.43 -12.11 5.72
C ALA A 138 12.61 -11.81 7.21
N ILE A 139 12.21 -12.74 8.09
CA ILE A 139 12.42 -12.62 9.53
C ILE A 139 13.91 -12.52 9.86
N SER A 140 14.73 -13.38 9.25
CA SER A 140 16.19 -13.36 9.47
C SER A 140 16.82 -12.05 8.99
N CYS A 141 16.40 -11.54 7.83
CA CYS A 141 16.84 -10.24 7.29
C CYS A 141 16.48 -9.10 8.24
N LEU A 142 15.20 -8.99 8.62
CA LEU A 142 14.70 -7.97 9.55
C LEU A 142 15.40 -8.04 10.90
N GLN A 143 15.57 -9.24 11.48
CA GLN A 143 16.29 -9.42 12.75
C GLN A 143 17.75 -9.00 12.65
N SER A 144 18.46 -9.43 11.60
CA SER A 144 19.87 -9.11 11.43
C SER A 144 20.11 -7.60 11.29
N LYS A 145 19.22 -6.89 10.59
CA LYS A 145 19.40 -5.46 10.28
C LYS A 145 18.83 -4.55 11.36
N LEU A 146 17.76 -4.96 12.03
CA LEU A 146 17.03 -4.13 13.01
C LEU A 146 17.44 -4.40 14.46
N SER A 147 18.17 -5.48 14.75
CA SER A 147 18.68 -5.79 16.10
C SER A 147 19.57 -4.70 16.71
N ARG A 148 20.15 -3.82 15.90
CA ARG A 148 20.95 -2.67 16.35
C ARG A 148 20.11 -1.42 16.69
N GLY A 149 18.78 -1.50 16.55
CA GLY A 149 17.86 -0.41 16.82
C GLY A 149 18.05 0.80 15.91
N LEU A 150 17.50 1.96 16.31
CA LEU A 150 17.50 3.19 15.53
C LEU A 150 18.91 3.67 15.13
N HIS A 151 19.90 3.49 16.00
CA HIS A 151 21.29 3.88 15.68
C HIS A 151 21.87 3.04 14.54
N GLY A 152 21.61 1.73 14.54
CA GLY A 152 22.01 0.85 13.45
C GLY A 152 21.26 1.10 12.14
N LEU A 153 19.97 1.46 12.20
CA LEU A 153 19.24 1.90 11.01
C LEU A 153 19.84 3.18 10.42
N LYS A 154 20.17 4.15 11.28
CA LYS A 154 20.78 5.40 10.84
C LYS A 154 22.17 5.19 10.25
N GLU A 155 23.02 4.41 10.90
CA GLU A 155 24.33 4.02 10.34
C GLU A 155 24.20 3.29 9.00
N ALA A 156 23.23 2.38 8.86
CA ALA A 156 23.01 1.66 7.62
C ALA A 156 22.54 2.59 6.50
N LYS A 157 21.59 3.49 6.78
CA LYS A 157 21.12 4.50 5.81
C LYS A 157 22.22 5.51 5.45
N ASP A 158 23.01 5.96 6.42
CA ASP A 158 24.12 6.89 6.18
C ASP A 158 25.23 6.23 5.35
N ALA A 159 25.55 4.95 5.61
CA ALA A 159 26.49 4.18 4.82
C ALA A 159 26.00 3.96 3.38
N GLU A 160 24.70 3.75 3.21
CA GLU A 160 24.05 3.60 1.91
C GLU A 160 24.06 4.91 1.11
N ASN A 161 23.68 6.03 1.73
CA ASN A 161 23.75 7.35 1.10
C ASN A 161 25.18 7.68 0.64
N ALA A 162 26.18 7.29 1.44
CA ALA A 162 27.59 7.47 1.09
C ALA A 162 28.06 6.56 -0.07
N LEU A 163 27.39 5.44 -0.32
CA LEU A 163 27.64 4.57 -1.48
C LEU A 163 26.99 5.14 -2.75
N SER A 164 25.75 5.63 -2.66
CA SER A 164 25.07 6.31 -3.78
C SER A 164 25.79 7.60 -4.20
N ASP A 165 26.30 8.38 -3.24
CA ASP A 165 27.07 9.61 -3.55
C ASP A 165 28.41 9.32 -4.25
N ARG A 166 28.98 8.13 -4.04
CA ARG A 166 30.22 7.70 -4.71
C ARG A 166 29.98 7.24 -6.15
N GLU A 167 28.81 6.67 -6.45
CA GLU A 167 28.44 6.30 -7.82
C GLU A 167 28.10 7.52 -8.69
N ILE A 168 27.84 8.69 -8.09
CA ILE A 168 27.54 9.95 -8.79
C ILE A 168 28.81 10.77 -9.09
N SER A 169 29.99 10.36 -8.62
CA SER A 169 31.26 11.04 -8.93
C SER A 169 31.86 10.58 -10.27
N PRO A 170 31.97 11.44 -11.31
CA PRO A 170 32.60 11.06 -12.57
C PRO A 170 34.11 11.26 -12.49
N ASN A 171 34.85 10.20 -12.15
CA ASN A 171 36.23 9.95 -12.62
C ASN A 171 36.81 8.70 -11.94
N ASP A 172 36.80 7.57 -12.65
CA ASP A 172 38.04 7.02 -13.22
C ASP A 172 37.68 5.74 -14.00
N ALA A 173 37.91 5.80 -15.30
CA ALA A 173 37.80 4.67 -16.18
C ALA A 173 38.94 3.68 -15.93
N ALA A 174 38.64 2.49 -15.41
CA ALA A 174 39.45 1.30 -15.60
C ALA A 174 38.65 0.02 -15.35
N GLU A 175 38.56 -0.77 -16.41
CA GLU A 175 38.05 -2.14 -16.56
C GLU A 175 38.06 -3.02 -15.29
N SER A 176 36.87 -3.52 -14.91
CA SER A 176 36.75 -4.90 -14.41
C SER A 176 35.38 -5.45 -14.79
N SER A 177 35.39 -6.49 -15.61
CA SER A 177 34.24 -7.32 -15.96
C SER A 177 33.83 -8.17 -14.76
N GLY A 178 32.79 -7.74 -14.08
CA GLY A 178 32.02 -8.53 -13.12
C GLY A 178 30.55 -8.25 -13.37
N GLU A 179 29.76 -9.29 -13.61
CA GLU A 179 28.32 -9.22 -13.81
C GLU A 179 27.65 -8.58 -12.59
N THR A 180 27.48 -7.26 -12.63
CA THR A 180 26.54 -6.55 -11.77
C THR A 180 25.15 -6.86 -12.28
N VAL A 181 24.39 -7.61 -11.47
CA VAL A 181 22.96 -7.83 -11.68
C VAL A 181 22.32 -6.46 -11.72
N SER A 182 22.03 -6.00 -12.94
CA SER A 182 21.32 -4.76 -13.18
C SER A 182 19.98 -4.86 -12.48
N ALA A 183 19.69 -3.92 -11.57
CA ALA A 183 18.32 -3.63 -11.17
C ALA A 183 17.48 -3.64 -12.43
N SER A 184 16.49 -4.53 -12.47
CA SER A 184 15.70 -4.83 -13.66
C SER A 184 15.32 -3.53 -14.36
N ARG A 185 15.81 -3.34 -15.60
CA ARG A 185 15.45 -2.20 -16.44
C ARG A 185 13.93 -2.07 -16.42
N VAL A 186 13.47 -1.00 -15.81
CA VAL A 186 12.07 -0.60 -15.76
C VAL A 186 11.65 -0.37 -17.21
N GLY A 187 10.79 -1.26 -17.74
CA GLY A 187 10.56 -1.40 -19.18
C GLY A 187 9.65 -0.34 -19.80
N ASP A 188 9.75 -0.24 -21.13
CA ASP A 188 8.94 0.63 -22.01
C ASP A 188 7.43 0.60 -21.64
N GLY A 189 6.84 1.78 -21.44
CA GLY A 189 5.38 1.96 -21.32
C GLY A 189 4.84 2.29 -19.93
N GLN A 190 5.70 2.37 -18.91
CA GLN A 190 5.29 2.81 -17.57
C GLN A 190 5.06 4.31 -17.48
N TYR A 191 4.16 4.71 -16.59
CA TYR A 191 3.85 6.11 -16.32
C TYR A 191 3.31 6.27 -14.90
N LEU A 192 3.35 7.50 -14.38
CA LEU A 192 2.75 7.83 -13.10
C LEU A 192 1.33 8.34 -13.31
N THR A 193 0.38 7.90 -12.50
CA THR A 193 -0.97 8.46 -12.42
C THR A 193 -1.13 9.17 -11.08
N VAL A 194 -1.38 10.47 -11.11
CA VAL A 194 -1.67 11.26 -9.92
C VAL A 194 -3.18 11.33 -9.76
N TYR A 195 -3.69 10.94 -8.60
CA TYR A 195 -5.11 11.08 -8.33
C TYR A 195 -5.47 12.55 -8.05
N PRO A 196 -6.62 13.03 -8.55
CA PRO A 196 -7.03 14.43 -8.39
C PRO A 196 -7.44 14.75 -6.94
N ASP A 197 -7.89 13.73 -6.23
CA ASP A 197 -8.51 13.82 -4.91
C ASP A 197 -7.49 14.16 -3.81
N SER A 198 -7.94 14.96 -2.84
CA SER A 198 -7.21 15.20 -1.58
C SER A 198 -7.68 14.17 -0.56
N LEU A 199 -6.75 13.32 -0.13
CA LEU A 199 -7.05 12.18 0.72
C LEU A 199 -6.73 12.49 2.17
N VAL A 200 -7.51 11.89 3.07
CA VAL A 200 -7.33 11.95 4.52
C VAL A 200 -7.01 10.57 5.07
N LEU A 201 -6.06 10.51 5.99
CA LEU A 201 -5.75 9.32 6.78
C LEU A 201 -6.60 9.35 8.05
N VAL A 202 -7.34 8.27 8.30
CA VAL A 202 -8.36 8.19 9.34
C VAL A 202 -8.22 6.88 10.11
N ARG A 203 -8.38 6.95 11.43
CA ARG A 203 -8.59 5.77 12.28
C ARG A 203 -10.07 5.70 12.67
N LEU A 204 -10.71 4.60 12.29
CA LEU A 204 -12.07 4.28 12.69
C LEU A 204 -12.04 3.50 14.01
N GLN A 205 -12.85 3.94 14.97
CA GLN A 205 -13.03 3.23 16.23
C GLN A 205 -13.68 1.85 15.97
N LYS A 206 -13.11 0.80 16.56
CA LYS A 206 -13.51 -0.59 16.28
C LYS A 206 -14.93 -0.91 16.69
N ASP A 207 -15.38 -0.37 17.80
CA ASP A 207 -16.74 -0.48 18.29
C ASP A 207 -17.74 0.30 17.42
N ALA A 208 -17.26 1.29 16.66
CA ALA A 208 -18.04 2.07 15.72
C ALA A 208 -18.10 1.51 14.29
N LEU A 209 -17.46 0.37 13.99
CA LEU A 209 -17.50 -0.27 12.66
C LEU A 209 -18.93 -0.47 12.15
N ARG A 210 -19.83 -0.95 13.02
CA ARG A 210 -21.23 -1.19 12.65
C ARG A 210 -22.02 0.11 12.47
N ALA A 211 -21.78 1.13 13.30
CA ALA A 211 -22.40 2.44 13.14
C ALA A 211 -21.96 3.11 11.84
N SER A 212 -20.71 2.85 11.44
CA SER A 212 -20.10 3.35 10.20
C SER A 212 -20.48 2.55 8.94
N ALA A 213 -21.38 1.56 9.05
CA ALA A 213 -21.76 0.72 7.91
C ALA A 213 -22.29 1.53 6.72
N TYR A 214 -22.99 2.65 6.97
CA TYR A 214 -23.43 3.55 5.90
C TYR A 214 -22.24 4.13 5.13
N GLY A 215 -21.29 4.78 5.82
CA GLY A 215 -20.09 5.35 5.19
C GLY A 215 -19.23 4.31 4.47
N LEU A 216 -19.00 3.15 5.11
CA LEU A 216 -18.28 2.03 4.49
C LEU A 216 -18.99 1.50 3.23
N THR A 217 -20.33 1.46 3.24
CA THR A 217 -21.12 1.06 2.07
C THR A 217 -21.01 2.08 0.95
N GLN A 218 -21.02 3.37 1.27
CA GLN A 218 -20.81 4.43 0.28
C GLN A 218 -19.45 4.28 -0.40
N LEU A 219 -18.37 4.03 0.36
CA LEU A 219 -17.04 3.80 -0.21
C LEU A 219 -17.04 2.65 -1.24
N VAL A 220 -17.60 1.50 -0.88
CA VAL A 220 -17.66 0.33 -1.79
C VAL A 220 -18.48 0.61 -3.04
N LEU A 221 -19.63 1.29 -2.92
CA LEU A 221 -20.56 1.47 -4.04
C LEU A 221 -20.24 2.67 -4.95
N LEU A 222 -19.53 3.68 -4.45
CA LEU A 222 -19.15 4.89 -5.20
C LEU A 222 -17.80 4.75 -5.90
N SER A 223 -17.09 3.64 -5.71
CA SER A 223 -15.82 3.33 -6.38
C SER A 223 -15.96 2.83 -7.81
N THR A 224 -17.18 2.73 -8.33
CA THR A 224 -17.41 2.21 -9.67
C THR A 224 -17.26 3.34 -10.68
N GLY A 225 -16.23 3.25 -11.53
CA GLY A 225 -16.17 4.02 -12.76
C GLY A 225 -17.35 3.69 -13.67
N SER A 226 -17.90 4.70 -14.32
CA SER A 226 -19.11 4.65 -15.15
C SER A 226 -19.25 3.36 -15.99
N ALA A 227 -20.29 2.58 -15.69
CA ALA A 227 -20.96 1.88 -16.77
C ALA A 227 -21.68 2.98 -17.57
N SER A 228 -21.23 3.21 -18.80
CA SER A 228 -21.89 4.10 -19.76
C SER A 228 -23.37 3.75 -19.84
N THR A 229 -24.18 4.49 -19.11
CA THR A 229 -25.64 4.39 -19.21
C THR A 229 -26.02 5.37 -20.30
N GLU A 230 -26.04 4.88 -21.56
CA GLU A 230 -26.88 5.49 -22.58
C GLU A 230 -28.34 5.37 -22.12
N GLY A 231 -28.80 6.37 -21.38
CA GLY A 231 -30.16 6.46 -20.89
C GLY A 231 -30.51 7.91 -20.64
N ASP A 232 -31.34 8.47 -21.50
CA ASP A 232 -31.93 9.80 -21.37
C ASP A 232 -32.67 9.92 -20.03
N GLY A 233 -31.97 10.43 -19.02
CA GLY A 233 -32.49 10.78 -17.71
C GLY A 233 -31.67 11.94 -17.17
N GLU A 234 -32.37 12.96 -16.65
CA GLU A 234 -31.78 14.15 -16.03
C GLU A 234 -30.59 13.79 -15.12
N PRO A 235 -29.45 14.51 -15.20
CA PRO A 235 -28.28 14.20 -14.39
C PRO A 235 -28.62 14.43 -12.92
N LEU A 236 -28.78 13.33 -12.18
CA LEU A 236 -28.67 13.36 -10.72
C LEU A 236 -27.27 13.94 -10.43
N GLY A 237 -27.25 15.09 -9.74
CA GLY A 237 -26.10 16.00 -9.67
C GLY A 237 -24.76 15.30 -9.50
N GLU A 238 -23.75 15.80 -10.23
CA GLU A 238 -22.32 15.48 -10.21
C GLU A 238 -21.92 14.55 -9.05
N THR A 239 -22.22 13.25 -9.19
CA THR A 239 -21.77 12.27 -8.22
C THR A 239 -20.37 11.91 -8.67
N GLU A 240 -19.41 12.77 -8.33
CA GLU A 240 -18.01 12.60 -8.69
C GLU A 240 -17.56 11.21 -8.21
N GLU A 241 -17.22 10.34 -9.15
CA GLU A 241 -16.77 8.98 -8.89
C GLU A 241 -15.53 9.01 -8.00
N MET A 242 -15.46 8.14 -6.98
CA MET A 242 -14.29 8.08 -6.11
C MET A 242 -13.13 7.45 -6.88
N SER A 243 -12.00 8.15 -6.94
CA SER A 243 -10.84 7.62 -7.66
C SER A 243 -10.05 6.59 -6.85
N PHE A 244 -10.03 6.73 -5.52
CA PHE A 244 -9.23 5.89 -4.64
C PHE A 244 -9.75 5.86 -3.20
N TRP A 245 -9.75 4.68 -2.56
CA TRP A 245 -9.76 4.55 -1.10
C TRP A 245 -9.16 3.21 -0.68
N CYS A 246 -8.72 3.11 0.58
CA CYS A 246 -8.35 1.83 1.17
C CYS A 246 -8.74 1.74 2.64
N LEU A 247 -8.95 0.52 3.12
CA LEU A 247 -9.14 0.20 4.52
C LEU A 247 -8.20 -0.93 4.91
N CYS A 248 -7.61 -0.83 6.09
CA CYS A 248 -6.84 -1.91 6.72
C CYS A 248 -7.32 -2.11 8.16
N GLU A 249 -7.84 -3.30 8.45
CA GLU A 249 -8.21 -3.76 9.78
C GLU A 249 -7.16 -4.75 10.29
N THR A 250 -6.59 -4.45 11.45
CA THR A 250 -5.74 -5.37 12.23
C THR A 250 -6.41 -5.68 13.56
N ALA A 251 -5.80 -6.54 14.39
CA ALA A 251 -6.22 -6.73 15.77
C ALA A 251 -6.14 -5.47 16.65
N GLU A 252 -5.42 -4.42 16.22
CA GLU A 252 -5.17 -3.21 17.02
C GLU A 252 -5.93 -1.97 16.51
N GLU A 253 -6.16 -1.86 15.20
CA GLU A 253 -6.81 -0.69 14.63
C GLU A 253 -7.63 -0.98 13.36
N VAL A 254 -8.42 0.01 12.94
CA VAL A 254 -9.03 0.10 11.61
C VAL A 254 -8.59 1.43 11.02
N SER A 255 -7.74 1.37 10.00
CA SER A 255 -7.22 2.52 9.28
C SER A 255 -7.92 2.66 7.93
N LEU A 256 -8.19 3.90 7.53
CA LEU A 256 -8.86 4.29 6.30
C LEU A 256 -8.06 5.40 5.63
N ILE A 257 -7.82 5.28 4.33
CA ILE A 257 -7.43 6.41 3.47
C ILE A 257 -8.58 6.59 2.49
N MET A 258 -9.17 7.79 2.49
CA MET A 258 -10.31 8.09 1.63
C MET A 258 -10.33 9.57 1.28
N ASP A 259 -11.16 9.94 0.32
CA ASP A 259 -11.41 11.34 0.00
C ASP A 259 -12.04 12.09 1.17
N GLU A 260 -11.59 13.31 1.42
CA GLU A 260 -12.12 14.19 2.48
C GLU A 260 -13.64 14.40 2.38
N ARG A 261 -14.20 14.42 1.17
CA ARG A 261 -15.65 14.52 0.89
C ARG A 261 -16.45 13.35 1.47
N CYS A 262 -15.81 12.22 1.79
CA CYS A 262 -16.47 11.05 2.36
C CYS A 262 -16.71 11.18 3.87
N LEU A 263 -15.97 12.04 4.57
CA LEU A 263 -16.05 12.20 6.02
C LEU A 263 -17.48 12.44 6.56
N PRO A 264 -18.34 13.25 5.93
CA PRO A 264 -19.71 13.47 6.41
C PRO A 264 -20.60 12.22 6.39
N SER A 265 -20.20 11.15 5.69
CA SER A 265 -20.91 9.87 5.68
C SER A 265 -20.64 9.03 6.94
N PHE A 266 -19.76 9.49 7.81
CA PHE A 266 -19.41 8.85 9.07
C PHE A 266 -19.80 9.72 10.26
N GLU A 267 -20.11 9.08 11.38
CA GLU A 267 -20.38 9.80 12.62
C GLU A 267 -19.07 10.43 13.15
N LYS A 268 -19.13 11.71 13.53
CA LYS A 268 -17.94 12.50 13.91
C LYS A 268 -17.14 11.88 15.06
N GLU A 269 -17.81 11.22 15.99
CA GLU A 269 -17.18 10.58 17.16
C GLU A 269 -16.54 9.23 16.82
N SER A 270 -16.89 8.63 15.67
CA SER A 270 -16.37 7.33 15.23
C SER A 270 -14.98 7.43 14.60
N LEU A 271 -14.61 8.62 14.12
CA LEU A 271 -13.39 8.84 13.34
C LEU A 271 -12.37 9.70 14.09
N ILE A 272 -11.11 9.29 14.05
CA ILE A 272 -9.96 10.10 14.39
C ILE A 272 -9.25 10.45 13.08
N VAL A 273 -9.31 11.71 12.67
CA VAL A 273 -8.81 12.17 11.37
C VAL A 273 -7.45 12.83 11.55
N SER A 274 -6.46 12.41 10.76
CA SER A 274 -5.15 13.07 10.71
C SER A 274 -5.28 14.49 10.15
N PRO A 275 -4.54 15.48 10.68
CA PRO A 275 -4.54 16.83 10.13
C PRO A 275 -3.94 16.90 8.72
N ASP A 276 -3.11 15.93 8.34
CA ASP A 276 -2.39 15.93 7.07
C ASP A 276 -3.31 15.65 5.88
N ARG A 277 -2.94 16.18 4.72
CA ARG A 277 -3.60 15.94 3.44
C ARG A 277 -2.65 15.28 2.48
N TRP A 278 -3.13 14.19 1.89
CA TRP A 278 -2.31 13.26 1.13
C TRP A 278 -2.72 13.26 -0.33
N ARG A 279 -1.72 13.16 -1.21
CA ARG A 279 -1.87 13.03 -2.65
C ARG A 279 -1.32 11.67 -3.06
N ALA A 280 -2.12 10.93 -3.82
CA ALA A 280 -1.79 9.58 -4.25
C ALA A 280 -1.14 9.59 -5.63
N ILE A 281 -0.01 8.90 -5.75
CA ILE A 281 0.74 8.67 -6.99
C ILE A 281 0.77 7.16 -7.22
N LYS A 282 0.10 6.69 -8.26
CA LYS A 282 0.09 5.30 -8.70
C LYS A 282 1.13 5.07 -9.79
N LEU A 283 1.83 3.95 -9.69
CA LEU A 283 2.68 3.44 -10.76
C LEU A 283 1.87 2.58 -11.73
N SER A 284 1.74 3.06 -12.97
CA SER A 284 0.81 2.54 -13.99
C SER A 284 1.55 2.08 -15.25
N GLY A 285 0.83 1.41 -16.15
CA GLY A 285 1.29 1.03 -17.50
C GLY A 285 1.77 -0.43 -17.63
N ARG A 286 2.29 -1.02 -16.56
CA ARG A 286 2.63 -2.45 -16.47
C ARG A 286 2.08 -3.04 -15.18
N ALA A 287 1.51 -4.24 -15.28
CA ALA A 287 1.18 -5.04 -14.10
C ALA A 287 2.46 -5.68 -13.53
N TYR A 288 2.71 -5.44 -12.24
CA TYR A 288 3.85 -6.00 -11.53
C TYR A 288 3.56 -7.42 -11.04
N GLY A 289 4.47 -8.35 -11.32
CA GLY A 289 4.39 -9.70 -10.77
C GLY A 289 4.63 -9.71 -9.26
N PHE A 290 4.08 -10.71 -8.58
CA PHE A 290 4.27 -10.91 -7.14
C PHE A 290 5.67 -11.38 -6.73
N ASP A 291 6.55 -11.65 -7.69
CA ASP A 291 7.94 -12.08 -7.47
C ASP A 291 8.93 -10.92 -7.68
N GLU A 292 8.44 -9.76 -8.11
CA GLU A 292 9.28 -8.58 -8.33
C GLU A 292 9.66 -7.91 -7.01
N THR A 293 10.89 -7.42 -6.91
CA THR A 293 11.42 -6.75 -5.71
C THR A 293 11.74 -5.29 -5.99
N GLY A 294 11.81 -4.47 -4.94
CA GLY A 294 12.24 -3.07 -5.05
C GLY A 294 11.16 -2.06 -5.45
N VAL A 295 9.99 -2.50 -5.92
CA VAL A 295 8.88 -1.60 -6.31
C VAL A 295 8.47 -0.67 -5.15
N VAL A 296 8.19 -1.25 -3.98
CA VAL A 296 7.84 -0.48 -2.78
C VAL A 296 9.00 0.41 -2.34
N ALA A 297 10.23 -0.08 -2.42
CA ALA A 297 11.41 0.68 -2.01
C ALA A 297 11.56 1.99 -2.80
N VAL A 298 11.37 1.92 -4.13
CA VAL A 298 11.44 3.08 -5.01
C VAL A 298 10.23 4.00 -4.81
N MET A 299 9.02 3.45 -4.77
CA MET A 299 7.79 4.24 -4.62
C MET A 299 7.71 4.98 -3.28
N SER A 300 8.25 4.39 -2.21
CA SER A 300 8.36 5.04 -0.89
C SER A 300 9.59 5.95 -0.75
N GLY A 301 10.52 5.90 -1.71
CA GLY A 301 11.78 6.64 -1.69
C GLY A 301 11.72 8.02 -2.34
N CYS A 302 10.52 8.52 -2.66
CA CYS A 302 10.34 9.77 -3.40
C CYS A 302 10.65 11.04 -2.59
N THR A 303 10.82 10.93 -1.27
CA THR A 303 11.11 12.06 -0.40
C THR A 303 11.96 11.61 0.78
N THR A 304 13.02 12.36 1.10
CA THR A 304 13.93 12.04 2.21
C THR A 304 13.51 12.66 3.54
N ASP A 305 12.73 13.75 3.47
CA ASP A 305 12.50 14.66 4.60
C ASP A 305 11.08 14.55 5.18
N ALA A 306 10.23 13.73 4.57
CA ALA A 306 8.84 13.54 4.96
C ALA A 306 8.45 12.06 5.01
N GLN A 307 7.37 11.77 5.72
CA GLN A 307 6.76 10.45 5.69
C GLN A 307 6.07 10.22 4.34
N VAL A 308 6.28 9.03 3.79
CA VAL A 308 5.57 8.54 2.61
C VAL A 308 4.80 7.30 3.03
N LEU A 309 3.48 7.30 2.82
CA LEU A 309 2.69 6.09 3.01
C LEU A 309 2.71 5.28 1.72
N ASN A 310 2.60 3.97 1.82
CA ASN A 310 2.61 3.09 0.66
C ASN A 310 1.56 1.99 0.78
N VAL A 311 0.77 1.84 -0.28
CA VAL A 311 -0.25 0.80 -0.41
C VAL A 311 -0.03 0.05 -1.71
N SER A 312 0.10 -1.27 -1.61
CA SER A 312 0.21 -2.15 -2.76
C SER A 312 -1.17 -2.61 -3.23
N CYS A 313 -1.38 -2.62 -4.54
CA CYS A 313 -2.57 -3.16 -5.18
C CYS A 313 -2.21 -4.43 -5.97
N PHE A 314 -3.22 -5.09 -6.55
CA PHE A 314 -3.01 -6.23 -7.43
C PHE A 314 -2.32 -5.77 -8.72
N GLY A 315 -1.02 -6.01 -8.82
CA GLY A 315 -0.23 -5.65 -10.00
C GLY A 315 0.17 -4.18 -10.07
N SER A 316 0.01 -3.37 -9.03
CA SER A 316 0.48 -1.99 -9.00
C SER A 316 0.83 -1.52 -7.58
N ASN A 317 1.32 -0.30 -7.46
CA ASN A 317 1.67 0.31 -6.18
C ASN A 317 1.28 1.79 -6.14
N VAL A 318 0.87 2.26 -4.97
CA VAL A 318 0.44 3.64 -4.74
C VAL A 318 1.23 4.23 -3.56
N ALA A 319 1.91 5.34 -3.81
CA ALA A 319 2.55 6.15 -2.79
C ALA A 319 1.67 7.34 -2.43
N PHE A 320 1.63 7.70 -1.15
CA PHE A 320 0.96 8.90 -0.67
C PHE A 320 1.98 9.85 -0.08
N VAL A 321 1.95 11.07 -0.59
CA VAL A 321 2.82 12.16 -0.16
C VAL A 321 1.97 13.33 0.33
N LEU A 322 2.54 14.19 1.16
CA LEU A 322 1.88 15.43 1.57
C LEU A 322 1.62 16.32 0.35
N ASP A 323 0.51 17.07 0.37
CA ASP A 323 0.07 17.88 -0.78
C ASP A 323 1.11 18.91 -1.23
N ASP A 324 1.85 19.51 -0.29
CA ASP A 324 2.92 20.45 -0.56
C ASP A 324 4.19 19.81 -1.17
N MET A 325 4.37 18.50 -0.96
CA MET A 325 5.51 17.71 -1.47
C MET A 325 5.24 17.01 -2.81
N LEU A 326 4.03 17.15 -3.37
CA LEU A 326 3.60 16.38 -4.54
C LEU A 326 4.51 16.56 -5.76
N ASN A 327 4.88 17.79 -6.10
CA ASN A 327 5.68 18.05 -7.31
C ASN A 327 7.10 17.48 -7.17
N ASP A 328 7.74 17.69 -6.01
CA ASP A 328 9.08 17.18 -5.70
C ASP A 328 9.11 15.64 -5.74
N ALA A 329 8.06 15.01 -5.21
CA ALA A 329 7.90 13.56 -5.24
C ALA A 329 7.75 13.02 -6.67
N ILE A 330 6.96 13.69 -7.53
CA ILE A 330 6.82 13.32 -8.94
C ILE A 330 8.16 13.45 -9.66
N GLU A 331 8.90 14.54 -9.49
CA GLU A 331 10.21 14.72 -10.11
C GLU A 331 11.20 13.64 -9.68
N THR A 332 11.22 13.31 -8.39
CA THR A 332 12.08 12.26 -7.83
C THR A 332 11.70 10.87 -8.36
N LEU A 333 10.42 10.55 -8.45
CA LEU A 333 9.95 9.28 -9.01
C LEU A 333 10.21 9.17 -10.51
N CYS A 334 9.98 10.24 -11.28
CA CYS A 334 10.30 10.28 -12.71
C CYS A 334 11.79 10.05 -12.96
N SER A 335 12.65 10.69 -12.16
CA SER A 335 14.10 10.51 -12.25
C SER A 335 14.55 9.11 -11.85
N SER A 336 14.03 8.56 -10.74
CA SER A 336 14.45 7.26 -10.23
C SER A 336 13.94 6.07 -11.04
N LEU A 337 12.77 6.20 -11.68
CA LEU A 337 12.15 5.17 -12.51
C LEU A 337 12.37 5.36 -14.02
N ASP A 338 13.09 6.41 -14.44
CA ASP A 338 13.25 6.81 -15.84
C ASP A 338 11.89 6.97 -16.58
N ILE A 339 10.92 7.58 -15.91
CA ILE A 339 9.56 7.81 -16.41
C ILE A 339 9.43 9.24 -16.93
N SER A 340 8.89 9.40 -18.14
CA SER A 340 8.65 10.71 -18.76
C SER A 340 7.17 11.12 -18.80
N ARG A 341 6.24 10.18 -18.62
CA ARG A 341 4.79 10.41 -18.70
C ARG A 341 4.18 10.44 -17.30
N VAL A 342 3.43 11.51 -17.03
CA VAL A 342 2.62 11.68 -15.81
C VAL A 342 1.21 12.06 -16.24
N GLU A 343 0.23 11.29 -15.78
CA GLU A 343 -1.19 11.57 -15.93
C GLU A 343 -1.71 12.20 -14.63
N ARG A 344 -2.55 13.21 -14.76
CA ARG A 344 -3.18 13.94 -13.64
C ARG A 344 -4.68 14.04 -13.87
#